data_AF-A0A550HBQ8-F1
#
_entry.id   AF-A0A550HBQ8-F1
#
_cell.length_a   1.000
_cell.length_b   1.000
_cell.length_c   1.000
_cell.angle_alpha   90.00
_cell.angle_beta   90.00
_cell.angle_gamma   90.00
#
_symmetry.space_group_name_H-M   'P 1'
#
loop_
_entity.id
_entity.type
_entity.pdbx_description
1 polymer ?
#
loop_
_entity_poly.entity_id
_entity_poly.type
_entity_poly.pdbx_seq_one_letter_code
_entity_poly.pdbx_strand_id
1 'polypeptide(L)'
;MDPRQIPQASNPRVIPSQIDLKNTEATACEKCGGEAFQEAVLLRKVSSILTGTGKEGYLPVQVFACIACGHVNRAFLPAEIRPIKIETPSGD
;
A
#
# COMPACT_ATOMS: atom_id res chain seq x y z
N MET A 1 -18.67 -13.52 38.79
CA MET A 1 -17.78 -12.95 37.75
C MET A 1 -17.44 -14.09 36.80
N ASP A 2 -17.93 -14.03 35.57
CA ASP A 2 -17.78 -15.11 34.57
C ASP A 2 -16.48 -14.90 33.77
N PRO A 3 -15.53 -15.86 33.78
CA PRO A 3 -14.25 -15.75 33.11
C PRO A 3 -14.27 -16.08 31.60
N ARG A 4 -15.42 -16.10 30.91
CA ARG A 4 -15.52 -16.55 29.50
C ARG A 4 -15.81 -15.51 28.43
N GLN A 5 -15.68 -14.20 28.68
CA GLN A 5 -15.78 -13.20 27.60
C GLN A 5 -14.41 -12.68 27.18
N ILE A 6 -13.86 -13.31 26.13
CA ILE A 6 -12.81 -12.71 25.30
C ILE A 6 -13.49 -11.64 24.43
N PRO A 7 -13.14 -10.35 24.52
CA PRO A 7 -13.66 -9.36 23.60
C PRO A 7 -13.02 -9.61 22.23
N GLN A 8 -13.81 -10.06 21.26
CA GLN A 8 -13.35 -10.11 19.87
C GLN A 8 -13.16 -8.67 19.39
N ALA A 9 -11.92 -8.30 19.07
CA ALA A 9 -11.63 -7.08 18.35
C ALA A 9 -12.23 -7.18 16.95
N SER A 10 -13.37 -6.55 16.73
CA SER A 10 -13.96 -6.39 15.40
C SER A 10 -13.04 -5.46 14.60
N ASN A 11 -12.34 -6.03 13.62
CA ASN A 11 -11.67 -5.25 12.58
C ASN A 11 -12.71 -4.88 11.52
N PRO A 12 -13.16 -3.61 11.40
CA PRO A 12 -14.19 -3.24 10.46
C PRO A 12 -13.53 -2.65 9.22
N ARG A 13 -13.16 -3.48 8.24
CA ARG A 13 -13.21 -3.00 6.85
C ARG A 13 -14.66 -3.06 6.40
N VAL A 14 -15.46 -2.10 6.85
CA VAL A 14 -16.81 -1.86 6.32
C VAL A 14 -16.62 -1.16 4.99
N ILE A 15 -16.77 -1.90 3.88
CA ILE A 15 -17.12 -1.26 2.61
C ILE A 15 -18.64 -1.01 2.72
N PRO A 16 -19.11 0.25 2.69
CA PRO A 16 -20.53 0.54 2.72
C PRO A 16 -21.26 -0.31 1.69
N SER A 17 -22.30 -1.03 2.11
CA SER A 17 -23.03 -2.02 1.32
C SER A 17 -23.83 -1.44 0.14
N GLN A 18 -23.73 -0.13 -0.13
CA GLN A 18 -24.42 0.56 -1.21
C GLN A 18 -23.57 1.67 -1.84
N ILE A 19 -22.35 1.36 -2.30
CA ILE A 19 -21.61 2.27 -3.18
C ILE A 19 -22.07 2.02 -4.63
N ASP A 20 -22.76 2.99 -5.23
CA ASP A 20 -23.01 3.00 -6.67
C ASP A 20 -21.72 3.35 -7.40
N LEU A 21 -21.33 2.53 -8.38
CA LEU A 21 -20.14 2.75 -9.21
C LEU A 21 -20.17 4.11 -9.93
N LYS A 22 -21.36 4.66 -10.21
CA LYS A 22 -21.51 6.00 -10.80
C LYS A 22 -20.94 7.12 -9.93
N ASN A 23 -20.84 6.89 -8.63
CA ASN A 23 -20.28 7.84 -7.66
C ASN A 23 -18.81 7.55 -7.35
N THR A 24 -18.13 6.80 -8.22
CA THR A 24 -16.71 6.46 -8.09
C THR A 24 -15.92 6.96 -9.29
N GLU A 25 -14.63 7.20 -9.07
CA GLU A 25 -13.70 7.59 -10.14
C GLU A 25 -12.78 6.41 -10.47
N ALA A 26 -12.56 6.17 -11.76
CA ALA A 26 -11.55 5.23 -12.20
C ALA A 26 -10.16 5.73 -11.78
N THR A 27 -9.35 4.84 -11.22
CA THR A 27 -7.95 5.18 -10.92
C THR A 27 -7.10 4.83 -12.14
N ALA A 28 -6.48 5.82 -12.76
CA ALA A 28 -5.55 5.61 -13.87
C ALA A 28 -4.11 5.46 -13.39
N CYS A 29 -3.28 4.71 -14.12
CA CYS A 29 -1.85 4.62 -13.88
C CYS A 29 -1.18 5.97 -14.16
N GLU A 30 -0.48 6.53 -13.17
CA GLU A 30 0.19 7.84 -13.30
C GLU A 30 1.35 7.83 -14.31
N LYS A 31 1.77 6.64 -14.77
CA LYS A 31 2.84 6.45 -15.77
C LYS A 31 2.32 6.23 -17.19
N CYS A 32 1.28 5.41 -17.39
CA CYS A 32 0.83 5.01 -18.73
C CYS A 32 -0.67 5.21 -18.99
N GLY A 33 -1.46 5.66 -18.00
CA GLY A 33 -2.90 5.89 -18.14
C GLY A 33 -3.78 4.64 -18.08
N GLY A 34 -3.22 3.43 -18.01
CA GLY A 34 -4.03 2.20 -17.89
C GLY A 34 -4.79 2.11 -16.57
N GLU A 35 -6.00 1.55 -16.58
CA GLU A 35 -6.93 1.52 -15.42
C GLU A 35 -6.99 0.17 -14.71
N ALA A 36 -6.39 -0.88 -15.28
CA ALA A 36 -6.38 -2.21 -14.69
C ALA A 36 -5.11 -2.47 -13.86
N PHE A 37 -5.30 -2.98 -12.64
CA PHE A 37 -4.24 -3.26 -11.68
C PHE A 37 -4.36 -4.69 -11.14
N GLN A 38 -3.23 -5.27 -10.76
CA GLN A 38 -3.12 -6.56 -10.09
C GLN A 38 -2.44 -6.42 -8.74
N GLU A 39 -2.76 -7.31 -7.80
CA GLU A 39 -2.03 -7.42 -6.54
C GLU A 39 -0.56 -7.78 -6.79
N ALA A 40 0.34 -7.14 -6.06
CA ALA A 40 1.77 -7.40 -6.10
C ALA A 40 2.43 -7.17 -4.73
N VAL A 41 3.61 -7.73 -4.54
CA VAL A 41 4.39 -7.55 -3.31
C VAL A 41 5.73 -6.89 -3.64
N LEU A 42 6.02 -5.78 -2.98
CA LEU A 42 7.37 -5.21 -2.96
C LEU A 42 8.15 -5.85 -1.82
N LEU A 43 9.32 -6.43 -2.11
CA LEU A 43 10.22 -6.95 -1.09
C LEU A 43 11.21 -5.86 -0.66
N ARG A 44 11.19 -5.50 0.62
CA ARG A 44 12.15 -4.57 1.21
C ARG A 44 13.21 -5.35 1.96
N LYS A 45 14.48 -5.13 1.61
CA LYS A 45 15.60 -5.74 2.31
C LYS A 45 15.70 -5.16 3.73
N VAL A 46 15.86 -6.02 4.73
CA VAL A 46 16.01 -5.67 6.14
C VAL A 46 17.36 -6.19 6.63
N SER A 47 18.13 -5.34 7.31
CA SER A 47 19.47 -5.70 7.81
C SER A 47 19.38 -6.67 8.99
N SER A 48 20.45 -7.44 9.19
CA SER A 48 20.58 -8.39 10.32
C SER A 48 20.46 -7.74 11.70
N ILE A 49 20.82 -6.47 11.82
CA ILE A 49 20.66 -5.68 13.05
C ILE A 49 19.17 -5.44 13.32
N LEU A 50 18.42 -5.03 12.30
CA LEU A 50 17.00 -4.72 12.43
C LEU A 50 16.14 -5.98 12.65
N THR A 51 16.55 -7.14 12.13
CA THR A 51 15.80 -8.39 12.34
C THR A 51 16.01 -8.97 13.73
N GLY A 52 17.04 -8.57 14.49
CA GLY A 52 17.38 -9.14 15.79
C GLY A 52 17.81 -10.61 15.76
N THR A 53 17.95 -11.21 14.57
CA THR A 53 18.30 -12.63 14.38
C THR A 53 19.73 -12.84 13.88
N GLY A 54 20.47 -11.76 13.60
CA GLY A 54 21.80 -11.83 13.00
C GLY A 54 21.81 -12.20 11.52
N LYS A 55 20.64 -12.33 10.88
CA LYS A 55 20.51 -12.62 9.44
C LYS A 55 19.73 -11.51 8.73
N GLU A 56 20.15 -11.19 7.52
CA GLU A 56 19.37 -10.32 6.63
C GLU A 56 18.04 -10.99 6.28
N GLY A 57 17.02 -10.19 6.00
CA GLY A 57 15.68 -10.66 5.65
C GLY A 57 15.00 -9.80 4.60
N TYR A 58 13.79 -10.21 4.23
CA TYR A 58 12.92 -9.45 3.35
C TYR A 58 11.57 -9.21 4.04
N LEU A 59 11.15 -7.95 4.06
CA LEU A 59 9.82 -7.54 4.51
C LEU A 59 8.92 -7.36 3.29
N PRO A 60 7.84 -8.16 3.15
CA PRO A 60 6.87 -7.99 2.08
C PRO A 60 5.96 -6.78 2.35
N VAL A 61 5.72 -5.99 1.31
CA VAL A 61 4.78 -4.86 1.30
C VAL A 61 3.78 -5.08 0.18
N GLN A 62 2.51 -5.28 0.54
CA GLN A 62 1.42 -5.46 -0.42
C GLN A 62 1.11 -4.14 -1.13
N VAL A 63 1.02 -4.19 -2.46
CA VAL A 63 0.69 -3.06 -3.34
C VAL A 63 -0.21 -3.52 -4.50
N PHE A 64 -0.63 -2.56 -5.33
CA PHE A 64 -1.27 -2.82 -6.63
C PHE A 64 -0.38 -2.29 -7.76
N ALA A 65 -0.05 -3.13 -8.72
CA ALA A 65 0.77 -2.79 -9.88
C ALA A 65 -0.09 -2.72 -11.15
N CYS A 66 0.17 -1.74 -12.00
CA CYS A 66 -0.51 -1.59 -13.28
C CYS A 66 -0.21 -2.81 -14.16
N ILE A 67 -1.25 -3.45 -14.70
CA ILE A 67 -1.09 -4.64 -15.56
C ILE A 67 -0.35 -4.29 -16.86
N ALA A 68 -0.60 -3.10 -17.40
CA ALA A 68 -0.04 -2.70 -18.68
C ALA A 68 1.47 -2.39 -18.64
N CYS A 69 1.98 -1.83 -17.53
CA CYS A 69 3.38 -1.35 -17.47
C CYS A 69 4.15 -1.70 -16.19
N GLY A 70 3.52 -2.39 -15.23
CA GLY A 70 4.12 -2.78 -13.96
C GLY A 70 4.32 -1.65 -12.94
N HIS A 71 3.93 -0.40 -13.27
CA HIS A 71 4.08 0.75 -12.36
C HIS A 71 3.14 0.65 -11.16
N VAL A 72 3.62 1.03 -9.98
CA VAL A 72 2.82 1.17 -8.76
C VAL A 72 2.59 2.65 -8.53
N ASN A 73 1.34 3.11 -8.63
CA ASN A 73 1.01 4.51 -8.38
C ASN A 73 1.42 4.93 -6.96
N ARG A 74 1.80 6.19 -6.78
CA ARG A 74 2.20 6.72 -5.48
C ARG A 74 1.11 6.55 -4.41
N ALA A 75 -0.17 6.60 -4.78
CA ALA A 75 -1.30 6.37 -3.88
C ALA A 75 -1.35 4.93 -3.33
N PHE A 76 -0.76 3.96 -4.03
CA PHE A 76 -0.74 2.55 -3.63
C PHE A 76 0.52 2.15 -2.84
N LEU A 77 1.42 3.10 -2.58
CA LEU A 77 2.58 2.91 -1.72
C LEU A 77 2.26 3.32 -0.26
N PRO A 78 2.78 2.57 0.73
CA PRO A 78 2.79 3.00 2.12
C PRO A 78 3.43 4.37 2.31
N ALA A 79 2.96 5.12 3.31
CA ALA A 79 3.39 6.49 3.56
C ALA A 79 4.91 6.62 3.75
N GLU A 80 5.51 5.63 4.40
CA GLU A 80 6.91 5.56 4.80
C GLU A 80 7.87 5.45 3.60
N ILE A 81 7.36 5.02 2.44
CA ILE A 81 8.20 4.72 1.26
C ILE A 81 7.79 5.53 0.03
N ARG A 82 6.81 6.43 0.16
CA ARG A 82 6.45 7.36 -0.91
C ARG A 82 7.61 8.34 -1.14
N PRO A 83 8.03 8.56 -2.38
CA PRO A 83 9.05 9.57 -2.66
C PRO A 83 8.53 10.95 -2.21
N ILE A 84 9.35 11.64 -1.42
CA ILE A 84 9.11 13.04 -1.05
C ILE A 84 9.46 13.86 -2.29
N LYS A 85 8.48 14.62 -2.81
CA LYS A 85 8.75 15.59 -3.87
C LYS A 85 9.46 16.77 -3.18
N ILE A 86 10.80 16.76 -3.21
CA ILE A 86 11.58 17.91 -2.76
C ILE A 86 11.49 18.93 -3.91
N GLU A 87 10.57 19.87 -3.79
CA GLU A 87 10.53 21.03 -4.70
C GLU A 87 11.83 21.81 -4.46
N THR A 88 12.76 21.71 -5.40
CA THR A 88 13.93 22.59 -5.39
C THR A 88 13.43 23.96 -5.81
N PRO A 89 13.55 25.01 -4.99
CA PRO A 89 13.22 26.35 -5.45
C PRO A 89 14.12 26.66 -6.64
N SER A 90 13.53 26.81 -7.81
CA SER A 90 14.18 27.36 -8.99
C SER A 90 14.68 28.75 -8.62
N GLY A 91 16.00 28.89 -8.47
CA GLY A 91 16.64 30.17 -8.28
C GLY A 91 16.53 30.96 -9.58
N ASP A 92 15.71 32.00 -9.54
CA ASP A 92 15.86 33.21 -10.37
C ASP A 92 16.84 34.18 -9.68
#